data_AF-A0A6P6B1F6-F1
#
_entry.id   AF-A0A6P6B1F6-F1
#
_cell.length_a   1.000
_cell.length_b   1.000
_cell.length_c   1.000
_cell.angle_alpha   90.00
_cell.angle_beta   90.00
_cell.angle_gamma   90.00
#
_symmetry.space_group_name_H-M   'P 1'
#
loop_
_entity.id
_entity.type
_entity.pdbx_description
1 polymer ?
#
loop_
_entity_poly.entity_id
_entity_poly.type
_entity_poly.pdbx_seq_one_letter_code
_entity_poly.pdbx_strand_id
1 'polypeptide(L)'
;MDQKESLKRIEERNNNISAREENVEAIVSSIFSSKFPEKFMVERITHHMLQGKILLEVEVSMPPDIMIRDAMEAAKEAEKEILNAASNIVHVNVQLRLGSPIPQFKYT
;
A
#
# COMPACT_ATOMS: atom_id res chain seq x y z
N MET A 1 31.34 -0.87 -29.90
CA MET A 1 29.99 -1.20 -29.39
C MET A 1 29.87 -0.51 -28.04
N ASP A 2 29.26 0.66 -28.06
CA ASP A 2 29.50 1.72 -27.08
C ASP A 2 28.70 1.52 -25.79
N GLN A 3 29.43 1.32 -24.69
CA GLN A 3 28.90 1.12 -23.33
C GLN A 3 28.01 2.30 -22.84
N LYS A 4 28.15 3.47 -23.47
CA LYS A 4 27.37 4.68 -23.17
C LYS A 4 25.94 4.63 -23.74
N GLU A 5 25.73 3.90 -24.84
CA GLU A 5 24.41 3.72 -25.43
C GLU A 5 23.58 2.70 -24.64
N SER A 6 24.22 1.66 -24.11
CA SER A 6 23.56 0.66 -23.26
C SER A 6 23.14 1.23 -21.90
N LEU A 7 23.93 2.11 -21.29
CA LEU A 7 23.56 2.79 -20.03
C LEU A 7 22.35 3.72 -20.22
N LYS A 8 22.33 4.51 -21.30
CA LYS A 8 21.18 5.36 -21.63
C LYS A 8 19.89 4.56 -21.84
N ARG A 9 19.96 3.42 -22.54
CA ARG A 9 18.79 2.54 -22.74
C ARG A 9 18.27 1.93 -21.45
N ILE A 10 19.13 1.70 -20.45
CA ILE A 10 18.73 1.20 -19.13
C ILE A 10 18.04 2.30 -18.32
N GLU A 11 18.61 3.51 -18.31
CA GLU A 11 18.01 4.68 -17.63
C GLU A 11 16.67 5.08 -18.26
N GLU A 12 16.57 5.11 -19.58
CA GLU A 12 15.32 5.38 -20.30
C GLU A 12 14.27 4.31 -20.00
N ARG A 13 14.67 3.04 -19.91
CA ARG A 13 13.76 1.94 -19.56
C ARG A 13 13.28 2.04 -18.11
N ASN A 14 14.14 2.43 -17.17
CA ASN A 14 13.78 2.63 -15.77
C ASN A 14 12.86 3.84 -15.58
N ASN A 15 13.12 4.94 -16.29
CA ASN A 15 12.25 6.13 -16.29
C ASN A 15 10.88 5.83 -16.91
N ASN A 16 10.82 4.98 -17.93
CA ASN A 16 9.55 4.56 -18.55
C ASN A 16 8.78 3.51 -17.72
N ILE A 17 9.46 2.76 -16.84
CA ILE A 17 8.83 1.89 -15.85
C ILE A 17 8.23 2.74 -14.73
N SER A 18 8.98 3.71 -14.21
CA SER A 18 8.51 4.65 -13.19
C SER A 18 7.31 5.50 -13.66
N ALA A 19 7.27 5.89 -14.94
CA ALA A 19 6.15 6.67 -15.50
C ALA A 19 4.90 5.85 -15.87
N ARG A 20 5.00 4.50 -15.88
CA ARG A 20 3.87 3.59 -16.15
C ARG A 20 3.26 2.97 -14.89
N GLU A 21 3.87 3.21 -13.74
CA GLU A 21 3.22 3.02 -12.45
C GLU A 21 2.24 4.18 -12.26
N GLU A 22 0.97 3.94 -12.60
CA GLU A 22 -0.13 4.66 -11.95
C GLU A 22 0.23 4.74 -10.45
N ASN A 23 0.41 5.95 -9.91
CA ASN A 23 1.10 6.14 -8.64
C ASN A 23 0.35 5.40 -7.52
N VAL A 24 0.78 4.17 -7.25
CA VAL A 24 0.07 3.23 -6.36
C VAL A 24 -0.03 3.81 -4.96
N GLU A 25 1.01 4.52 -4.52
CA GLU A 25 1.01 5.20 -3.22
C GLU A 25 -0.08 6.27 -3.14
N ALA A 26 -0.24 7.07 -4.20
CA ALA A 26 -1.30 8.08 -4.26
C ALA A 26 -2.69 7.46 -4.28
N ILE A 27 -2.89 6.37 -5.03
CA ILE A 27 -4.16 5.63 -5.08
C ILE A 27 -4.51 5.10 -3.69
N VAL A 28 -3.59 4.36 -3.07
CA VAL A 28 -3.78 3.78 -1.73
C VAL A 28 -4.07 4.88 -0.72
N SER A 29 -3.27 5.93 -0.68
CA SER A 29 -3.48 7.07 0.23
C SER A 29 -4.83 7.73 0.03
N SER A 30 -5.28 7.90 -1.23
CA SER A 30 -6.59 8.46 -1.55
C SER A 30 -7.74 7.57 -1.07
N ILE A 31 -7.62 6.26 -1.21
CA ILE A 31 -8.64 5.29 -0.77
C ILE A 31 -8.75 5.31 0.76
N PHE A 32 -7.63 5.21 1.47
CA PHE A 32 -7.65 5.22 2.94
C PHE A 32 -8.17 6.54 3.51
N SER A 33 -7.70 7.67 2.99
CA SER A 33 -8.15 8.99 3.45
C SER A 33 -9.62 9.28 3.14
N SER A 34 -10.18 8.73 2.06
CA SER A 34 -11.57 8.98 1.67
C SER A 34 -12.58 7.99 2.25
N LYS A 35 -12.24 6.69 2.31
CA LYS A 35 -13.18 5.62 2.70
C LYS A 35 -13.00 5.16 4.15
N PHE A 36 -11.81 5.34 4.72
CA PHE A 36 -11.45 4.81 6.04
C PHE A 36 -10.80 5.82 7.00
N PRO A 37 -11.11 7.14 6.96
CA PRO A 37 -10.34 8.17 7.68
C PRO A 37 -10.33 8.01 9.21
N GLU A 38 -11.39 7.46 9.79
CA GLU A 38 -11.50 7.26 11.24
C GLU A 38 -11.04 5.86 11.69
N LYS A 39 -10.90 4.93 10.74
CA LYS A 39 -10.58 3.53 11.03
C LYS A 39 -9.09 3.26 10.92
N PHE A 40 -8.42 3.89 9.95
CA PHE A 40 -7.05 3.58 9.60
C PHE A 40 -6.22 4.83 9.30
N MET A 41 -4.95 4.78 9.68
CA MET A 41 -3.92 5.68 9.19
C MET A 41 -2.84 4.85 8.49
N VAL A 42 -2.45 5.25 7.28
CA VAL A 42 -1.45 4.53 6.50
C VAL A 42 -0.06 4.78 7.09
N GLU A 43 0.64 3.71 7.44
CA GLU A 43 1.99 3.76 8.03
C GLU A 43 3.06 3.44 6.99
N ARG A 44 2.83 2.38 6.19
CA ARG A 44 3.78 1.94 5.18
C ARG A 44 3.06 1.35 3.98
N ILE A 45 3.54 1.70 2.78
CA ILE A 45 3.13 1.08 1.53
C ILE A 45 4.37 0.40 0.95
N THR A 46 4.30 -0.91 0.75
CA THR A 46 5.39 -1.70 0.16
C THR A 46 4.85 -2.38 -1.08
N HIS A 47 5.50 -2.20 -2.22
CA HIS A 47 5.11 -2.85 -3.45
C HIS A 47 6.26 -3.67 -4.04
N HIS A 48 5.90 -4.78 -4.67
CA HIS A 48 6.82 -5.67 -5.36
C HIS A 48 6.35 -5.91 -6.78
N MET A 49 7.26 -5.81 -7.74
CA MET A 49 6.97 -6.09 -9.14
C MET A 49 7.30 -7.55 -9.45
N LEU A 50 6.30 -8.31 -9.90
CA LEU A 50 6.44 -9.70 -10.32
C LEU A 50 5.82 -9.88 -11.72
N GLN A 51 6.64 -10.19 -12.71
CA GLN A 51 6.19 -10.41 -14.11
C GLN A 51 5.35 -9.25 -14.69
N GLY A 52 5.66 -8.00 -14.31
CA GLY A 52 4.91 -6.81 -14.76
C GLY A 52 3.57 -6.60 -14.04
N LYS A 53 3.34 -7.31 -12.93
CA LYS A 53 2.21 -7.14 -12.02
C LYS A 53 2.71 -6.71 -10.64
N ILE A 54 1.86 -6.01 -9.90
CA ILE A 54 2.18 -5.47 -8.58
C ILE A 54 1.56 -6.34 -7.48
N LEU A 55 2.39 -6.75 -6.51
CA LEU A 55 1.96 -7.25 -5.22
C LEU A 55 2.13 -6.13 -4.19
N LEU A 56 1.10 -5.83 -3.43
CA LEU A 56 1.05 -4.70 -2.52
C LEU A 56 0.85 -5.16 -1.07
N GLU A 57 1.63 -4.59 -0.17
CA GLU A 57 1.45 -4.69 1.27
C GLU A 57 1.26 -3.29 1.83
N VAL A 58 0.18 -3.09 2.59
CA VAL A 58 -0.14 -1.82 3.22
C VAL A 58 -0.24 -2.02 4.71
N GLU A 59 0.69 -1.44 5.46
CA GLU A 59 0.61 -1.37 6.92
C GLU A 59 -0.25 -0.16 7.31
N VAL A 60 -1.27 -0.41 8.11
CA VAL A 60 -2.14 0.63 8.66
C VAL A 60 -2.19 0.54 10.17
N SER A 61 -2.14 1.70 10.83
CA SER A 61 -2.45 1.81 12.23
C SER A 61 -3.94 2.00 12.45
N MET A 62 -4.46 1.37 13.49
CA MET A 62 -5.86 1.45 13.91
C MET A 62 -5.96 1.97 15.34
N PRO A 63 -7.04 2.68 15.68
CA PRO A 63 -7.25 3.18 17.04
C PRO A 63 -7.53 1.99 17.99
N PRO A 64 -7.12 2.05 19.26
CA PRO A 64 -7.14 0.89 20.17
C PRO A 64 -8.54 0.46 20.61
N ASP A 65 -9.55 1.30 20.39
CA ASP A 65 -10.97 1.09 20.72
C ASP A 65 -11.78 0.45 19.59
N ILE A 66 -11.22 0.31 18.38
CA ILE A 66 -11.88 -0.41 17.29
C ILE A 66 -12.03 -1.90 17.63
N MET A 67 -13.19 -2.49 17.33
CA MET A 67 -13.34 -3.94 17.46
C MET A 67 -12.48 -4.65 16.40
N ILE A 68 -11.80 -5.73 16.79
CA ILE A 68 -10.98 -6.54 15.87
C ILE A 68 -11.79 -6.97 14.65
N ARG A 69 -13.05 -7.35 14.83
CA ARG A 69 -13.95 -7.74 13.73
C ARG A 69 -14.14 -6.59 12.73
N ASP A 70 -14.49 -5.41 13.21
CA ASP A 70 -14.76 -4.24 12.36
C ASP A 70 -13.49 -3.80 11.62
N ALA A 71 -12.33 -3.90 12.28
CA ALA A 71 -11.04 -3.64 11.66
C ALA A 71 -10.74 -4.67 10.55
N MET A 72 -10.99 -5.96 10.79
CA MET A 72 -10.80 -7.00 9.77
C MET A 72 -11.75 -6.83 8.58
N GLU A 73 -13.01 -6.44 8.82
CA GLU A 73 -13.99 -6.19 7.77
C GLU A 73 -13.58 -4.97 6.91
N ALA A 74 -13.19 -3.87 7.56
CA ALA A 74 -12.71 -2.68 6.87
C ALA A 74 -11.39 -2.93 6.10
N ALA A 75 -10.48 -3.75 6.62
CA ALA A 75 -9.25 -4.13 5.92
C ALA A 75 -9.56 -4.89 4.62
N LYS A 76 -10.46 -5.88 4.66
CA LYS A 76 -10.90 -6.62 3.46
C LYS A 76 -11.58 -5.72 2.44
N GLU A 77 -12.37 -4.75 2.91
CA GLU A 77 -12.99 -3.76 2.03
C GLU A 77 -11.92 -2.89 1.36
N ALA A 78 -10.93 -2.41 2.12
CA ALA A 78 -9.82 -1.62 1.57
C ALA A 78 -9.01 -2.41 0.52
N GLU A 79 -8.69 -3.68 0.78
CA GLU A 79 -8.02 -4.56 -0.19
C GLU A 79 -8.78 -4.63 -1.51
N LYS A 80 -10.11 -4.83 -1.43
CA LYS A 80 -10.99 -4.89 -2.61
C LYS A 80 -11.02 -3.55 -3.37
N GLU A 81 -11.10 -2.44 -2.65
CA GLU A 81 -11.11 -1.10 -3.25
C GLU A 81 -9.81 -0.79 -3.99
N ILE A 82 -8.66 -1.16 -3.42
CA ILE A 82 -7.36 -0.98 -4.07
C ILE A 82 -7.24 -1.86 -5.32
N LEU A 83 -7.65 -3.13 -5.24
CA LEU A 83 -7.65 -4.03 -6.40
C LEU A 83 -8.54 -3.52 -7.54
N ASN A 84 -9.66 -2.86 -7.22
CA ASN A 84 -10.56 -2.27 -8.22
C ASN A 84 -9.99 -0.99 -8.84
N ALA A 85 -9.20 -0.23 -8.10
CA ALA A 85 -8.67 1.06 -8.54
C ALA A 85 -7.49 0.94 -9.51
N ALA A 86 -6.72 -0.15 -9.45
CA ALA A 86 -5.50 -0.31 -10.24
C ALA A 86 -5.36 -1.72 -10.83
N SER A 87 -5.56 -1.84 -12.14
CA SER A 87 -5.61 -3.12 -12.87
C SER A 87 -4.27 -3.88 -12.98
N ASN A 88 -3.16 -3.21 -12.67
CA ASN A 88 -1.83 -3.78 -12.60
C ASN A 88 -1.52 -4.45 -11.25
N ILE A 89 -2.34 -4.22 -10.22
CA ILE A 89 -2.22 -4.88 -8.91
C ILE A 89 -2.92 -6.24 -8.96
N VAL A 90 -2.22 -7.29 -8.55
CA VAL A 90 -2.74 -8.68 -8.52
C VAL A 90 -2.97 -9.21 -7.11
N HIS A 91 -2.36 -8.58 -6.12
CA HIS A 91 -2.51 -8.96 -4.72
C HIS A 91 -2.35 -7.72 -3.84
N VAL A 92 -3.21 -7.62 -2.82
CA VAL A 92 -3.12 -6.60 -1.78
C VAL A 92 -3.26 -7.31 -0.45
N ASN A 93 -2.38 -6.98 0.48
CA ASN A 93 -2.44 -7.43 1.87
C ASN A 93 -2.43 -6.21 2.79
N VAL A 94 -3.51 -6.00 3.55
CA VAL A 94 -3.58 -4.93 4.54
C VAL A 94 -3.20 -5.48 5.91
N GLN A 95 -2.10 -4.98 6.47
CA GLN A 95 -1.61 -5.33 7.80
C GLN A 95 -2.13 -4.35 8.84
N LEU A 96 -2.87 -4.88 9.81
CA LEU A 96 -3.40 -4.11 10.92
C LEU A 96 -2.37 -4.02 12.06
N ARG A 97 -2.12 -2.80 12.53
CA ARG A 97 -1.28 -2.53 13.70
C ARG A 97 -2.00 -1.59 14.65
N LEU A 98 -1.79 -1.77 15.96
CA LEU A 98 -2.28 -0.78 16.93
C LEU A 98 -1.42 0.49 16.83
N GLY A 99 -2.06 1.63 16.55
CA GLY A 99 -1.36 2.92 16.42
C GLY A 99 -0.81 3.45 17.74
N SER A 100 -1.38 3.01 18.86
CA SER A 100 -0.90 3.33 20.20
C SER A 100 -0.96 2.11 21.12
N PRO A 101 -0.10 2.04 22.16
CA PRO A 101 -0.22 1.02 23.18
C PRO A 101 -1.58 1.09 23.87
N ILE A 102 -2.17 -0.07 24.15
CA ILE A 102 -3.42 -0.13 24.92
C ILE A 102 -3.13 0.42 26.32
N PRO A 103 -3.83 1.49 26.77
CA PRO A 103 -3.50 2.18 28.02
C PRO A 103 -3.45 1.27 29.26
N GLN A 104 -4.21 0.18 29.24
CA GLN A 104 -4.31 -0.80 30.33
C GLN A 104 -3.07 -1.73 30.43
N PHE A 105 -2.23 -1.80 29.39
CA PHE A 105 -1.06 -2.67 29.30
C PHE A 105 0.24 -1.88 29.12
N LYS A 106 0.32 -0.66 29.65
CA LYS A 106 1.57 0.11 29.66
C LYS A 106 2.59 -0.59 30.56
N TYR A 107 3.54 -1.31 29.95
CA TYR A 107 4.73 -1.77 30.66
C TYR A 107 5.55 -0.54 31.05
N THR A 108 5.73 -0.34 32.35
CA THR A 108 6.54 0.75 32.93
C THR A 108 8.00 0.35 32.94
#